data_AF-A0A960PH79-F1
#
_entry.id   AF-A0A960PH79-F1
#
_cell.length_a   1.000
_cell.length_b   1.000
_cell.length_c   1.000
_cell.angle_alpha   90.00
_cell.angle_beta   90.00
_cell.angle_gamma   90.00
#
_symmetry.space_group_name_H-M   'P 1'
#
loop_
_entity.id
_entity.type
_entity.pdbx_description
1 polymer ?
#
loop_
_entity_poly.entity_id
_entity_poly.type
_entity_poly.pdbx_seq_one_letter_code
_entity_poly.pdbx_strand_id
1 'polypeptide(L)' 'AEVGSPKAFAQMVQAGLAVGDWNSYADQIEAFEWEKEVGNSLVVREPIGVVAAITPWN' A
#
# COMPACT_ATOMS: atom_id res chain seq x y z
N ALA A 1 11.30 2.88 -23.35
CA ALA A 1 10.72 1.67 -22.73
C ALA A 1 11.81 1.04 -21.89
N GLU A 2 11.58 0.84 -20.60
CA GLU A 2 12.61 0.38 -19.66
C GLU A 2 12.58 -1.14 -19.47
N VAL A 3 11.39 -1.71 -19.28
CA VAL A 3 11.19 -3.14 -18.98
C VAL A 3 10.66 -3.96 -20.18
N GLY A 4 10.58 -3.37 -21.36
CA GLY A 4 10.14 -4.06 -22.58
C GLY A 4 8.64 -4.43 -22.66
N SER A 5 7.81 -4.02 -21.70
CA SER A 5 6.38 -4.30 -21.69
C SER A 5 5.64 -3.68 -22.89
N PRO A 6 4.70 -4.41 -23.51
CA PRO A 6 3.78 -3.82 -24.49
C PRO A 6 3.00 -2.64 -23.89
N LYS A 7 2.84 -1.55 -24.65
CA LYS A 7 2.24 -0.30 -24.16
C LYS A 7 0.88 -0.51 -23.47
N ALA A 8 -0.01 -1.28 -24.09
CA ALA A 8 -1.35 -1.52 -23.52
C ALA A 8 -1.27 -2.26 -22.17
N PHE A 9 -0.37 -3.24 -22.05
CA PHE A 9 -0.14 -3.96 -20.80
C PHE A 9 0.46 -3.04 -19.73
N ALA A 10 1.48 -2.25 -20.09
CA ALA A 10 2.10 -1.30 -19.18
C ALA A 10 1.10 -0.29 -18.62
N GLN A 11 0.17 0.19 -19.46
CA GLN A 11 -0.85 1.16 -19.04
C GLN A 11 -1.93 0.52 -18.16
N MET A 12 -2.49 -0.63 -18.55
CA MET A 12 -3.61 -1.24 -17.84
C MET A 12 -3.18 -1.94 -16.55
N VAL A 13 -2.02 -2.60 -16.57
CA VAL A 13 -1.58 -3.48 -15.49
C VAL A 13 -0.51 -2.80 -14.64
N GLN A 14 0.66 -2.51 -15.21
CA GLN A 14 1.79 -2.00 -14.41
C GLN A 14 1.48 -0.62 -13.80
N ALA A 15 0.97 0.33 -14.58
CA ALA A 15 0.57 1.64 -14.07
C ALA A 15 -0.84 1.61 -13.45
N GLY A 16 -1.79 0.94 -14.11
CA GLY A 16 -3.19 0.91 -13.69
C GLY A 16 -3.41 0.26 -12.34
N LEU A 17 -2.84 -0.93 -12.10
CA LEU A 17 -2.96 -1.60 -10.81
C LEU A 17 -2.24 -0.85 -9.70
N ALA A 18 -1.07 -0.25 -9.97
CA ALA A 18 -0.37 0.55 -8.97
C ALA A 18 -1.23 1.72 -8.45
N VAL A 19 -1.99 2.40 -9.34
CA VAL A 19 -2.96 3.41 -8.91
C VAL A 19 -4.10 2.80 -8.09
N GLY A 20 -4.58 1.62 -8.49
CA GLY A 20 -5.59 0.87 -7.74
C GLY A 20 -5.13 0.52 -6.32
N ASP A 21 -3.89 0.07 -6.16
CA ASP A 21 -3.29 -0.25 -4.86
C ASP A 21 -3.24 0.98 -3.96
N TRP A 22 -2.81 2.14 -4.49
CA TRP A 22 -2.80 3.40 -3.74
C TRP A 22 -4.19 3.84 -3.28
N ASN A 23 -5.20 3.71 -4.13
CA ASN A 23 -6.59 4.00 -3.73
C ASN A 23 -7.04 3.04 -2.63
N SER A 24 -6.72 1.74 -2.75
CA SER A 24 -7.07 0.76 -1.73
C SER A 24 -6.39 1.06 -0.38
N TYR A 25 -5.13 1.48 -0.37
CA TYR A 25 -4.45 1.88 0.86
C TYR A 25 -5.05 3.15 1.47
N ALA A 26 -5.48 4.11 0.65
CA ALA A 26 -6.17 5.31 1.13
C ALA A 26 -7.51 4.94 1.79
N ASP A 27 -8.32 4.08 1.16
CA ASP A 27 -9.58 3.61 1.76
C ASP A 27 -9.32 2.85 3.08
N GLN A 28 -8.27 2.01 3.11
CA GLN A 28 -7.93 1.22 4.29
C GLN A 28 -7.46 2.09 5.46
N ILE A 29 -6.67 3.13 5.22
CA ILE A 29 -6.13 3.97 6.30
C ILE A 29 -7.23 4.77 6.99
N GLU A 30 -8.27 5.17 6.25
CA GLU A 30 -9.45 5.83 6.79
C GLU A 30 -10.28 4.90 7.70
N ALA A 31 -10.36 3.62 7.35
CA ALA A 31 -11.11 2.61 8.10
C ALA A 31 -10.29 1.90 9.18
N PHE A 32 -8.99 2.18 9.30
CA PHE A 32 -8.11 1.42 10.18
C PHE A 32 -8.35 1.74 11.66
N GLU A 33 -8.57 0.71 12.46
CA GLU A 33 -8.66 0.82 13.92
C GLU A 33 -7.26 1.02 14.53
N TRP A 34 -6.89 2.28 14.74
CA TRP A 34 -5.62 2.68 15.35
C TRP A 34 -5.56 2.37 16.84
N GLU A 35 -6.68 2.49 17.53
CA GLU A 35 -6.79 2.33 18.97
C GLU A 35 -7.98 1.43 19.30
N LYS A 36 -7.79 0.52 20.27
CA LYS A 36 -8.88 -0.31 20.78
C LYS A 36 -8.73 -0.60 22.26
N GLU A 37 -9.85 -0.63 22.99
CA GLU A 37 -9.88 -1.07 24.38
C GLU A 37 -10.04 -2.59 24.48
N VAL A 38 -9.25 -3.21 25.35
CA VAL A 38 -9.34 -4.63 25.69
C VAL A 38 -9.37 -4.75 27.21
N GLY A 39 -10.56 -5.01 27.75
CA GLY A 39 -10.78 -5.00 29.20
C GLY A 39 -10.52 -3.61 29.78
N ASN A 40 -9.48 -3.49 30.63
CA ASN A 40 -9.04 -2.24 31.24
C ASN A 40 -7.77 -1.66 30.58
N SER A 41 -7.38 -2.13 29.39
CA SER A 41 -6.16 -1.70 28.69
C SER A 41 -6.47 -1.06 27.34
N LEU A 42 -5.72 -0.02 26.95
CA LEU A 42 -5.76 0.58 25.62
C LEU A 42 -4.62 -0.01 24.77
N VAL A 43 -4.96 -0.55 23.61
CA VAL A 43 -3.99 -1.01 22.61
C VAL A 43 -3.92 0.02 21.49
N VAL A 44 -2.74 0.61 21.29
CA VAL A 44 -2.45 1.59 20.24
C VAL A 44 -1.58 0.95 19.18
N ARG A 45 -1.89 1.17 17.90
CA ARG A 45 -1.05 0.78 16.76
C ARG A 45 -0.35 2.03 16.25
N GLU A 46 0.97 1.99 16.15
CA GLU A 46 1.78 3.13 15.70
C GLU A 46 2.62 2.73 14.48
N PRO A 47 2.95 3.68 13.59
CA PRO A 47 3.89 3.42 12.49
C PRO A 47 5.25 2.98 13.03
N ILE A 48 5.89 2.02 12.36
CA ILE A 48 7.20 1.49 12.76
C ILE A 48 8.35 2.50 12.58
N GLY A 49 8.11 3.58 11.83
CA GLY A 49 9.11 4.61 11.51
C GLY A 49 9.76 4.38 10.14
N VAL A 50 11.09 4.40 10.09
CA VAL A 50 11.85 4.35 8.82
C VAL A 50 11.81 2.95 8.21
N VAL A 51 11.50 2.87 6.91
CA VAL A 51 11.47 1.62 6.13
C VAL A 51 12.33 1.74 4.89
N ALA A 52 13.11 0.69 4.60
CA ALA A 52 13.78 0.49 3.31
C ALA A 52 12.98 -0.52 2.48
N ALA A 53 12.52 -0.10 1.30
CA ALA A 53 11.84 -0.97 0.33
C ALA A 53 12.76 -1.24 -0.87
N ILE A 54 13.12 -2.51 -1.09
CA ILE A 54 13.93 -2.96 -2.23
C ILE A 54 13.05 -3.83 -3.12
N THR A 55 12.82 -3.40 -4.35
CA THR A 55 11.91 -4.07 -5.30
C THR A 55 12.68 -4.71 -6.46
N PRO A 56 12.14 -5.77 -7.08
CA PRO A 56 12.68 -6.29 -8.34
C PRO A 56 12.44 -5.31 -9.49
N TRP A 57 12.98 -5.63 -10.66
CA TRP A 57 12.92 -4.77 -11.86
C TRP A 57 11.71 -5.01 -12.76
N ASN A 58 10.88 -6.02 -12.48
CA ASN A 58 9.81 -6.51 -13.37
C ASN A 58 8.41 -6.14 -12.89
#